data_AF-A0A3P8JI96-F1
#
_entry.id   AF-A0A3P8JI96-F1
#
_cell.length_a   1.000
_cell.length_b   1.000
_cell.length_c   1.000
_cell.angle_alpha   90.00
_cell.angle_beta   90.00
_cell.angle_gamma   90.00
#
_symmetry.space_group_name_H-M   'P 1'
#
loop_
_entity.id
_entity.type
_entity.pdbx_description
1 polymer ?
#
loop_
_entity_poly.entity_id
_entity_poly.type
_entity_poly.pdbx_seq_one_letter_code
_entity_poly.pdbx_strand_id
1 'polypeptide(L)'
;MLTGFDEQRGAVRSFYREDIERYLDINFSETRRNTTKADPMFRRLRTARFLKTHATTDGAEVGYSGVAARIARVHQLGLRDKVNSSGAMATYPRRELLGLSKADRMAIARQVIDSLGGR
;
A
#
# COMPACT_ATOMS: atom_id res chain seq x y z
N MET A 1 43.96 1.23 21.39
CA MET A 1 44.17 2.32 20.43
C MET A 1 44.21 1.70 19.03
N LEU A 2 43.40 2.21 18.09
CA LEU A 2 43.30 1.73 16.70
C LEU A 2 43.80 2.83 15.77
N THR A 3 44.44 2.50 14.65
CA THR A 3 44.81 3.46 13.61
C THR A 3 43.78 3.43 12.49
N GLY A 4 43.39 4.60 11.99
CA GLY A 4 42.37 4.75 10.95
C GLY A 4 42.58 6.01 10.11
N PHE A 5 41.98 6.07 8.93
CA PHE A 5 42.08 7.23 8.04
C PHE A 5 41.00 8.26 8.40
N ASP A 6 41.40 9.49 8.68
CA ASP A 6 40.52 10.61 9.02
C ASP A 6 40.15 11.35 7.72
N GLU A 7 38.94 11.16 7.19
CA GLU A 7 38.50 11.78 5.93
C GLU A 7 38.40 13.31 6.00
N GLN A 8 38.11 13.90 7.17
CA GLN A 8 38.03 15.36 7.30
C GLN A 8 39.39 16.03 7.24
N ARG A 9 40.45 15.30 7.63
CA ARG A 9 41.83 15.81 7.66
C ARG A 9 42.73 15.20 6.59
N GLY A 10 42.27 14.16 5.89
CA GLY A 10 42.99 13.50 4.80
C GLY A 10 44.24 12.74 5.24
N ALA A 11 44.30 12.23 6.47
CA ALA A 11 45.51 11.59 7.02
C ALA A 11 45.19 10.41 7.96
N VAL A 12 46.14 9.47 8.10
CA VAL A 12 46.03 8.35 9.06
C VAL A 12 46.30 8.85 10.47
N ARG A 13 45.39 8.55 11.41
CA ARG A 13 45.48 8.95 12.82
C ARG A 13 45.08 7.80 13.75
N SER A 14 45.51 7.91 14.99
CA SER A 14 45.13 6.97 16.05
C SER A 14 43.85 7.44 16.74
N PHE A 15 42.90 6.52 16.87
CA PHE A 15 41.62 6.70 17.56
C PHE A 15 41.53 5.73 18.74
N TYR A 16 40.85 6.15 19.81
CA TYR A 16 40.49 5.24 20.88
C TYR A 16 39.24 4.47 20.47
N ARG A 17 39.15 3.20 20.88
CA ARG A 17 38.01 2.33 20.51
C ARG A 17 36.70 2.92 21.02
N GLU A 18 36.74 3.48 22.22
CA GLU A 18 35.66 4.19 22.93
C GLU A 18 35.01 5.28 22.07
N ASP A 19 35.81 6.03 21.30
CA ASP A 19 35.34 7.14 20.45
C ASP A 19 34.61 6.64 19.19
N ILE A 20 34.86 5.39 18.77
CA ILE A 20 34.28 4.78 17.57
C ILE A 20 33.02 3.97 17.93
N GLU A 21 32.98 3.36 19.12
CA GLU A 21 31.85 2.54 19.58
C GLU A 21 30.52 3.29 19.47
N ARG A 22 30.47 4.58 19.86
CA ARG A 22 29.27 5.42 19.74
C ARG A 22 28.71 5.53 18.31
N TYR A 23 29.56 5.40 17.28
CA TYR A 23 29.16 5.48 15.87
C TYR A 23 28.90 4.10 15.25
N LEU A 24 29.41 3.03 15.86
CA LEU A 24 29.16 1.65 15.44
C LEU A 24 27.91 1.06 16.10
N ASP A 25 27.43 1.66 17.19
CA ASP A 25 26.18 1.28 17.83
C ASP A 25 25.00 1.57 16.90
N ILE A 26 24.63 0.57 16.11
CA ILE A 26 23.35 0.50 15.42
C ILE A 26 22.29 0.62 16.51
N ASN A 27 21.64 1.78 16.57
CA ASN A 27 20.49 1.98 17.43
C ASN A 27 19.37 1.02 16.99
N PHE A 28 19.26 -0.14 17.64
CA PHE A 28 18.11 -1.05 17.55
C PHE A 28 16.86 -0.49 18.25
N SER A 29 16.96 0.71 18.84
CA SER A 29 15.80 1.44 19.32
C SER A 29 14.97 1.84 18.10
N GLU A 30 13.89 1.08 17.86
CA GLU A 30 12.89 1.43 16.85
C GLU A 30 12.55 2.91 16.97
N THR A 31 12.86 3.71 15.94
CA THR A 31 12.36 5.08 15.87
C THR A 31 10.84 4.98 15.73
N ARG A 32 10.12 5.01 16.85
CA ARG A 32 8.67 5.05 16.88
C ARG A 32 8.22 6.42 16.36
N ARG A 33 8.10 6.51 15.04
CA ARG A 33 7.42 7.64 14.41
C ARG A 33 5.94 7.53 14.77
N ASN A 34 5.46 8.41 15.63
CA ASN A 34 4.03 8.61 15.82
C ASN A 34 3.45 9.24 14.55
N THR A 35 3.22 8.43 13.53
CA THR A 35 2.45 8.82 12.36
C THR A 35 0.98 8.65 12.69
N THR A 36 0.19 9.71 12.52
CA THR A 36 -1.27 9.60 12.56
C THR A 36 -1.69 8.77 11.36
N LYS A 37 -1.98 7.48 11.59
CA LYS A 37 -2.52 6.61 10.54
C LYS A 37 -3.86 7.21 10.08
N ALA A 38 -3.95 7.55 8.80
CA ALA A 38 -5.18 8.07 8.24
C ALA A 38 -6.31 7.05 8.44
N ASP A 39 -7.47 7.56 8.82
CA ASP A 39 -8.67 6.75 9.00
C ASP A 39 -8.99 6.02 7.68
N PRO A 40 -9.29 4.72 7.71
CA PRO A 40 -9.61 3.99 6.50
C PRO A 40 -10.86 4.59 5.86
N MET A 41 -10.83 4.76 4.53
CA MET A 41 -12.01 5.23 3.81
C MET A 41 -13.13 4.18 3.89
N PHE A 42 -14.39 4.62 3.68
CA PHE A 42 -15.53 3.72 3.53
C PHE A 42 -15.84 2.83 4.74
N ARG A 43 -15.51 3.28 5.97
CA ARG A 43 -15.74 2.51 7.22
C ARG A 43 -17.13 1.87 7.31
N ARG A 44 -18.17 2.60 6.86
CA ARG A 44 -19.55 2.10 6.81
C ARG A 44 -19.84 1.29 5.57
N LEU A 45 -19.45 1.79 4.40
CA LEU A 45 -19.76 1.16 3.11
C LEU A 45 -19.14 -0.24 3.00
N ARG A 46 -18.00 -0.51 3.65
CA ARG A 46 -17.36 -1.85 3.69
C ARG A 46 -18.08 -2.90 4.56
N THR A 47 -19.16 -2.54 5.25
CA THR A 47 -19.88 -3.48 6.13
C THR A 47 -20.86 -4.35 5.34
N ALA A 48 -21.14 -5.55 5.85
CA ALA A 48 -22.05 -6.53 5.21
C ALA A 48 -23.42 -5.94 4.88
N ARG A 49 -23.92 -4.97 5.66
CA ARG A 49 -25.18 -4.26 5.40
C ARG A 49 -25.27 -3.65 4.00
N PHE A 50 -24.15 -3.17 3.44
CA PHE A 50 -24.13 -2.52 2.13
C PHE A 50 -23.66 -3.44 1.01
N LEU A 51 -23.09 -4.60 1.33
CA LEU A 51 -22.71 -5.60 0.35
C LEU A 51 -23.96 -6.34 -0.15
N LYS A 52 -24.03 -6.51 -1.46
CA LYS A 52 -25.07 -7.27 -2.15
C LYS A 52 -24.42 -8.43 -2.86
N THR A 53 -24.88 -9.62 -2.52
CA THR A 53 -24.42 -10.86 -3.13
C THR A 53 -25.43 -11.29 -4.17
N HIS A 54 -24.95 -11.74 -5.31
CA HIS A 54 -25.78 -12.38 -6.32
C HIS A 54 -25.03 -13.63 -6.79
N ALA A 55 -25.76 -14.74 -6.91
CA ALA A 55 -25.19 -16.03 -7.24
C ALA A 55 -25.92 -16.58 -8.46
N THR A 56 -25.15 -17.07 -9.42
CA THR A 56 -25.61 -17.71 -10.64
C THR A 56 -25.04 -19.13 -10.70
N THR A 57 -25.48 -19.92 -11.68
CA THR A 57 -24.89 -21.25 -11.94
C THR A 57 -23.40 -21.17 -12.28
N ASP A 58 -22.96 -20.05 -12.84
CA ASP A 58 -21.59 -19.85 -13.34
C ASP A 58 -20.68 -19.16 -12.32
N GLY A 59 -21.21 -18.69 -11.19
CA GLY A 59 -20.40 -18.07 -10.15
C GLY A 59 -21.18 -17.23 -9.14
N ALA A 60 -20.44 -16.44 -8.37
CA ALA A 60 -21.00 -15.50 -7.40
C ALA A 60 -20.33 -14.14 -7.52
N GLU A 61 -21.12 -13.09 -7.43
CA GLU A 61 -20.67 -11.71 -7.41
C GLU A 61 -21.06 -11.03 -6.08
N VAL A 62 -20.18 -10.14 -5.63
CA VAL A 62 -20.43 -9.29 -4.46
C VAL A 62 -20.18 -7.85 -4.86
N GLY A 63 -21.16 -7.00 -4.65
CA GLY A 63 -21.09 -5.60 -5.02
C GLY A 63 -21.94 -4.71 -4.15
N TYR A 64 -22.34 -3.58 -4.71
CA TYR A 64 -23.18 -2.58 -4.06
C TYR A 64 -24.37 -2.26 -4.98
N SER A 65 -25.46 -1.76 -4.42
CA SER A 65 -26.62 -1.28 -5.18
C SER A 65 -26.96 0.18 -4.88
N GLY A 66 -27.71 0.84 -5.78
CA GLY A 66 -28.22 2.20 -5.58
C GLY A 66 -27.14 3.23 -5.23
N VAL A 67 -27.39 4.03 -4.20
CA VAL A 67 -26.47 5.11 -3.76
C VAL A 67 -25.11 4.55 -3.32
N ALA A 68 -25.08 3.38 -2.67
CA ALA A 68 -23.83 2.73 -2.27
C ALA A 68 -22.96 2.38 -3.49
N ALA A 69 -23.58 1.88 -4.57
CA ALA A 69 -22.90 1.60 -5.82
C ALA A 69 -22.36 2.87 -6.50
N ARG A 70 -23.15 3.95 -6.50
CA ARG A 70 -22.73 5.25 -7.04
C ARG A 70 -21.50 5.76 -6.30
N ILE A 71 -21.54 5.79 -4.97
CA ILE A 71 -20.40 6.25 -4.14
C ILE A 71 -19.17 5.38 -4.42
N ALA A 72 -19.30 4.05 -4.36
CA ALA A 72 -18.19 3.14 -4.63
C ALA A 72 -17.56 3.40 -6.02
N ARG A 73 -18.38 3.53 -7.06
CA ARG A 73 -17.95 3.76 -8.44
C ARG A 73 -17.23 5.10 -8.60
N VAL A 74 -17.82 6.18 -8.08
CA VAL A 74 -17.25 7.53 -8.16
C VAL A 74 -15.85 7.54 -7.55
N HIS A 75 -15.71 6.98 -6.35
CA HIS A 75 -14.44 6.97 -5.66
C HIS A 75 -13.42 6.00 -6.26
N GLN A 76 -13.84 4.87 -6.80
CA GLN A 76 -12.94 3.90 -7.43
C GLN A 76 -12.37 4.47 -8.74
N LEU A 77 -13.25 5.01 -9.59
CA LEU A 77 -12.87 5.48 -10.93
C LEU A 77 -12.35 6.92 -10.95
N GLY A 78 -12.48 7.65 -9.84
CA GLY A 78 -12.05 9.05 -9.73
C GLY A 78 -13.00 10.02 -10.42
N LEU A 79 -14.30 9.80 -10.29
CA LEU A 79 -15.32 10.63 -10.93
C LEU A 79 -15.65 11.88 -10.10
N ARG A 80 -16.46 12.76 -10.67
CA ARG A 80 -17.00 13.95 -10.01
C ARG A 80 -18.39 13.64 -9.44
N ASP A 81 -18.66 14.02 -8.20
CA ASP A 81 -19.97 13.80 -7.55
C ASP A 81 -20.33 14.91 -6.56
N LYS A 82 -21.63 14.99 -6.21
CA LYS A 82 -22.21 15.96 -5.29
C LYS A 82 -21.96 15.54 -3.83
N VAL A 83 -21.36 16.42 -3.04
CA VAL A 83 -20.92 16.15 -1.66
C VAL A 83 -22.01 16.43 -0.63
N ASN A 84 -22.90 17.39 -0.91
CA ASN A 84 -23.96 17.82 0.01
C ASN A 84 -25.21 18.28 -0.75
N SER A 85 -26.32 18.49 -0.04
CA SER A 85 -27.58 18.94 -0.66
C SER A 85 -27.49 20.32 -1.34
N SER A 86 -26.60 21.19 -0.87
CA SER A 86 -26.40 22.55 -1.42
C SER A 86 -25.72 22.59 -2.78
N GLY A 87 -25.23 21.45 -3.30
CA GLY A 87 -24.71 21.36 -4.67
C GLY A 87 -23.19 21.46 -4.78
N ALA A 88 -22.46 21.39 -3.66
CA ALA A 88 -21.01 21.30 -3.71
C ALA A 88 -20.60 20.04 -4.48
N MET A 89 -19.65 20.17 -5.40
CA MET A 89 -19.14 19.10 -6.24
C MET A 89 -17.68 18.83 -5.91
N ALA A 90 -17.29 17.56 -5.83
CA ALA A 90 -15.89 17.16 -5.66
C ALA A 90 -15.48 16.20 -6.78
N THR A 91 -14.27 16.39 -7.31
CA THR A 91 -13.60 15.40 -8.15
C THR A 91 -12.72 14.53 -7.25
N TYR A 92 -12.90 13.22 -7.29
CA TYR A 92 -12.12 12.29 -6.49
C TYR A 92 -10.91 11.77 -7.25
N PRO A 93 -9.80 11.46 -6.58
CA PRO A 93 -8.69 10.75 -7.21
C PRO A 93 -9.12 9.31 -7.54
N ARG A 94 -8.70 8.82 -8.72
CA ARG A 94 -8.87 7.40 -9.09
C ARG A 94 -8.06 6.53 -8.13
N ARG A 95 -8.67 5.43 -7.69
CA ARG A 95 -8.02 4.44 -6.82
C ARG A 95 -7.70 3.22 -7.65
N GLU A 96 -6.53 3.22 -8.28
CA GLU A 96 -6.02 2.02 -8.92
C GLU A 96 -5.80 0.96 -7.85
N LEU A 97 -6.44 -0.20 -8.01
CA LEU A 97 -6.03 -1.37 -7.25
C LEU A 97 -4.58 -1.63 -7.66
N LEU A 98 -3.69 -1.91 -6.70
CA LEU A 98 -2.38 -2.45 -7.00
C LEU A 98 -2.62 -3.73 -7.80
N GLY A 99 -2.57 -3.60 -9.12
CA GLY A 99 -2.80 -4.70 -10.03
C GLY A 99 -1.64 -5.67 -9.91
N LEU A 100 -1.79 -6.81 -10.59
CA LEU A 100 -0.66 -7.72 -10.77
C LEU A 100 0.50 -6.92 -11.36
N SER A 101 1.65 -6.94 -10.70
CA SER A 101 2.87 -6.42 -11.29
C SER A 101 3.22 -7.23 -12.54
N LYS A 102 4.20 -6.74 -13.33
CA LYS A 102 4.72 -7.55 -14.44
C LYS A 102 5.24 -8.90 -13.94
N ALA A 103 5.89 -8.93 -12.77
CA ALA A 103 6.37 -10.16 -12.14
C ALA A 103 5.22 -11.08 -11.75
N ASP A 104 4.16 -10.56 -11.12
CA ASP A 104 3.00 -11.36 -10.73
C ASP A 104 2.31 -11.98 -11.94
N ARG A 105 2.15 -11.20 -13.03
CA ARG A 105 1.60 -11.72 -14.29
C ARG A 105 2.46 -12.83 -14.88
N MET A 106 3.78 -12.68 -14.86
CA MET A 106 4.70 -13.70 -15.37
C MET A 106 4.67 -14.97 -14.53
N ALA A 107 4.62 -14.84 -13.19
CA ALA A 107 4.50 -15.97 -12.28
C ALA A 107 3.19 -16.73 -12.53
N ILE A 108 2.07 -16.03 -12.61
CA ILE A 108 0.77 -16.63 -12.91
C ILE A 108 0.79 -17.31 -14.28
N ALA A 109 1.30 -16.65 -15.32
CA ALA A 109 1.36 -17.22 -16.66
C ALA A 109 2.21 -18.50 -16.70
N ARG A 110 3.36 -18.51 -16.01
CA ARG A 110 4.22 -19.70 -15.92
C ARG A 110 3.50 -20.84 -15.21
N GLN A 111 2.83 -20.54 -14.09
CA GLN A 111 2.10 -21.53 -13.31
C GLN A 111 0.92 -22.13 -14.08
N VAL A 112 0.25 -21.32 -14.91
CA VAL A 112 -0.79 -21.79 -15.84
C VAL A 112 -0.20 -22.69 -16.93
N ILE A 113 0.91 -22.29 -17.57
CA ILE A 113 1.58 -23.10 -18.60
C ILE A 113 2.04 -24.45 -18.02
N ASP A 114 2.67 -24.44 -16.84
CA ASP A 114 3.13 -25.66 -16.18
C ASP A 114 1.95 -26.58 -15.84
N SER A 115 0.78 -26.03 -15.47
CA SER A 115 -0.44 -26.81 -15.21
C SER A 115 -1.06 -27.44 -16.48
N LEU A 116 -0.80 -26.85 -17.66
CA LEU A 116 -1.29 -27.33 -18.96
C LEU A 116 -0.30 -28.27 -19.65
N GLY A 117 1.00 -28.15 -19.33
CA GLY A 117 2.08 -28.99 -19.84
C GLY A 117 2.16 -30.39 -19.20
N GLY A 118 1.13 -30.79 -18.44
CA GLY A 118 0.99 -32.13 -17.88
C GLY A 118 0.65 -33.19 -18.94
N ARG A 119 1.59 -33.45 -19.85
CA ARG A 119 1.89 -34.76 -20.47
C ARG A 119 3.16 -34.65 -21.32
#